data_AF-A0A969JPJ8-F1
#
_entry.id   AF-A0A969JPJ8-F1
#
_cell.length_a   1.000
_cell.length_b   1.000
_cell.length_c   1.000
_cell.angle_alpha   90.00
_cell.angle_beta   90.00
_cell.angle_gamma   90.00
#
_symmetry.space_group_name_H-M   'P 1'
#
loop_
_entity.id
_entity.type
_entity.pdbx_description
1 polymer ?
#
loop_
_entity_poly.entity_id
_entity_poly.type
_entity_poly.pdbx_seq_one_letter_code
_entity_poly.pdbx_strand_id
1 'polypeptide(L)'
;MENWYPRAFLLTIMFSGLVWVGLISEFWLALKFLGLTLALPQIISVITAARIASLFPTPGALGTLEASQVLVMQTLGVNPALGVGLSLIIRARDLTFGGIGLWFAGIFEPEV
;
A
#
# COMPACT_ATOMS: atom_id res chain seq x y z
N MET A 1 -1.72 6.58 39.48
CA MET A 1 -1.77 6.95 38.04
C MET A 1 -1.13 5.81 37.29
N GLU A 2 -1.99 4.98 36.70
CA GLU A 2 -1.73 3.59 36.33
C GLU A 2 -0.94 3.50 35.03
N ASN A 3 -0.04 2.52 34.99
CA ASN A 3 0.96 2.14 33.99
C ASN A 3 0.37 1.65 32.65
N TRP A 4 -0.78 2.18 32.24
CA TRP A 4 -1.50 1.85 31.00
C TRP A 4 -0.79 2.37 29.73
N TYR A 5 -0.24 3.58 29.78
CA TYR A 5 0.39 4.24 28.64
C TYR A 5 1.56 3.46 27.99
N PRO A 6 2.56 2.93 28.73
CA PRO A 6 3.70 2.24 28.10
C PRO A 6 3.30 0.92 27.45
N ARG A 7 2.35 0.17 28.05
CA ARG A 7 1.89 -1.11 27.48
C ARG A 7 1.05 -0.89 26.23
N ALA A 8 0.11 0.06 26.27
CA ALA A 8 -0.69 0.43 25.11
C ALA A 8 0.20 0.94 23.96
N PHE A 9 1.20 1.77 24.25
CA PHE A 9 2.15 2.26 23.26
C PHE A 9 2.95 1.13 22.62
N LEU A 10 3.47 0.18 23.42
CA LEU A 10 4.19 -0.98 22.90
C LEU A 10 3.30 -1.84 22.00
N LEU A 11 2.05 -2.10 22.41
CA LEU A 11 1.10 -2.84 21.59
C LEU A 11 0.85 -2.14 20.25
N THR A 12 0.66 -0.83 20.24
CA THR A 12 0.48 -0.06 19.00
C THR A 12 1.70 -0.15 18.08
N ILE A 13 2.92 -0.10 18.62
CA ILE A 13 4.14 -0.31 17.83
C ILE A 13 4.18 -1.72 17.23
N MET A 14 3.86 -2.74 18.02
CA MET A 14 3.84 -4.12 17.53
C MET A 14 2.81 -4.32 16.42
N PHE A 15 1.59 -3.80 16.60
CA PHE A 15 0.55 -3.83 15.58
C PHE A 15 0.96 -3.06 14.32
N SER A 16 1.57 -1.88 14.46
CA SER A 16 2.13 -1.14 13.34
C SER A 16 3.19 -1.96 12.60
N GLY A 17 4.09 -2.63 13.33
CA GLY A 17 5.08 -3.54 12.75
C GLY A 17 4.45 -4.67 11.93
N LEU A 18 3.38 -5.29 12.44
CA LEU A 18 2.63 -6.32 11.71
C LEU A 18 2.01 -5.77 10.41
N VAL A 19 1.48 -4.54 10.43
CA VAL A 19 0.96 -3.87 9.24
C VAL A 19 2.06 -3.66 8.21
N TRP A 20 3.25 -3.22 8.62
CA TRP A 20 4.40 -3.05 7.73
C TRP A 20 4.88 -4.37 7.13
N VAL A 21 4.93 -5.44 7.92
CA VAL A 21 5.24 -6.79 7.41
C VAL A 21 4.21 -7.22 6.37
N GLY A 22 2.91 -7.06 6.68
CA GLY A 22 1.83 -7.36 5.75
C GLY A 22 1.96 -6.58 4.44
N LEU A 23 2.25 -5.28 4.51
CA LEU A 23 2.48 -4.43 3.34
C LEU A 23 3.65 -4.92 2.48
N ILE A 24 4.78 -5.26 3.10
CA ILE A 24 5.96 -5.75 2.37
C ILE A 24 5.63 -7.08 1.69
N SER A 25 4.97 -8.00 2.39
CA SER A 25 4.54 -9.28 1.84
C SER A 25 3.57 -9.10 0.67
N GLU A 26 2.65 -8.14 0.76
CA GLU A 26 1.70 -7.83 -0.29
C GLU A 26 2.39 -7.33 -1.56
N PHE A 27 3.29 -6.35 -1.44
CA PHE A 27 4.07 -5.83 -2.57
C PHE A 27 4.98 -6.90 -3.17
N TRP A 28 5.64 -7.70 -2.32
CA TRP A 28 6.44 -8.83 -2.78
C TRP A 28 5.60 -9.80 -3.62
N LEU A 29 4.39 -10.15 -3.16
CA LEU A 29 3.50 -11.07 -3.86
C LEU A 29 2.99 -10.47 -5.17
N ALA A 30 2.59 -9.19 -5.18
CA ALA A 30 2.15 -8.49 -6.39
C ALA A 30 3.26 -8.45 -7.46
N LEU A 31 4.49 -8.14 -7.05
CA LEU A 31 5.66 -8.16 -7.93
C LEU A 31 5.94 -9.57 -8.46
N LYS A 32 5.82 -10.61 -7.61
CA LYS A 32 5.95 -12.01 -8.02
C LYS A 32 4.90 -12.41 -9.05
N PHE A 33 3.64 -11.98 -8.89
CA PHE A 33 2.59 -12.21 -9.88
C PHE A 33 2.87 -11.54 -11.23
N LEU A 34 3.56 -10.39 -11.21
CA LEU A 34 4.05 -9.72 -12.41
C LEU A 34 5.34 -10.34 -12.98
N GLY A 35 5.82 -11.46 -12.43
CA GLY A 35 7.02 -12.16 -12.88
C GLY A 35 8.33 -11.54 -12.40
N LEU A 36 8.29 -10.59 -11.45
CA LEU A 36 9.48 -9.93 -10.92
C LEU A 36 9.98 -10.62 -9.64
N THR A 37 11.31 -10.78 -9.57
CA THR A 37 12.01 -11.27 -8.39
C THR A 37 12.98 -10.20 -7.91
N LEU A 38 12.47 -9.28 -7.09
CA LEU A 38 13.26 -8.19 -6.53
C LEU A 38 13.80 -8.54 -5.14
N ALA A 39 14.99 -8.02 -4.82
CA ALA A 39 15.55 -8.09 -3.48
C ALA A 39 14.78 -7.16 -2.52
N LEU A 40 14.82 -7.45 -1.22
CA LEU A 40 14.08 -6.68 -0.21
C LEU A 40 14.33 -5.16 -0.28
N PRO A 41 15.57 -4.65 -0.43
CA PRO A 41 15.78 -3.21 -0.55
C PRO A 41 15.08 -2.58 -1.76
N GLN A 42 15.01 -3.31 -2.88
CA GLN A 42 14.33 -2.84 -4.09
C GLN A 42 12.81 -2.80 -3.88
N ILE A 43 12.24 -3.81 -3.21
CA ILE A 43 10.82 -3.82 -2.83
C ILE A 43 10.51 -2.63 -1.92
N ILE A 44 11.39 -2.32 -0.95
CA ILE A 44 11.26 -1.15 -0.10
C ILE A 44 11.29 0.14 -0.94
N SER A 45 12.14 0.25 -1.97
CA SER A 45 12.13 1.39 -2.89
C SER A 45 10.80 1.53 -3.63
N VAL A 46 10.24 0.42 -4.13
CA VAL A 46 8.92 0.40 -4.81
C VAL A 46 7.80 0.87 -3.87
N ILE A 47 7.77 0.35 -2.63
CA ILE A 47 6.83 0.76 -1.59
C ILE A 47 7.00 2.25 -1.27
N THR A 48 8.25 2.71 -1.12
CA THR A 48 8.55 4.11 -0.80
C THR A 48 8.03 5.04 -1.89
N ALA A 49 8.22 4.70 -3.16
CA ALA A 49 7.66 5.45 -4.29
C ALA A 49 6.13 5.55 -4.21
N ALA A 50 5.43 4.45 -3.89
CA ALA A 50 3.98 4.45 -3.73
C ALA A 50 3.52 5.32 -2.53
N ARG A 51 4.26 5.28 -1.41
CA ARG A 51 3.96 6.09 -0.23
C ARG A 51 4.19 7.57 -0.48
N ILE A 52 5.28 7.93 -1.16
CA ILE A 52 5.51 9.32 -1.57
C ILE A 52 4.38 9.78 -2.50
N ALA A 53 3.96 8.98 -3.47
CA ALA A 53 2.84 9.31 -4.35
C ALA A 53 1.53 9.57 -3.59
N SER A 54 1.28 8.86 -2.49
CA SER A 54 0.11 9.09 -1.64
C SER A 54 0.13 10.40 -0.84
N LEU A 55 1.30 11.05 -0.72
CA LEU A 55 1.44 12.36 -0.09
C LEU A 55 1.21 13.51 -1.07
N PHE A 56 1.14 13.25 -2.38
CA PHE A 56 0.83 14.29 -3.35
C PHE A 56 -0.65 14.72 -3.24
N PRO A 57 -0.95 16.01 -3.49
CA PRO A 57 -2.31 16.56 -3.39
C PRO A 57 -3.16 16.21 -4.61
N THR A 58 -3.08 14.97 -5.09
CA THR A 58 -3.92 14.44 -6.16
C THR A 58 -4.98 13.52 -5.56
N PRO A 59 -6.24 13.62 -5.97
CA PRO A 59 -7.32 12.80 -5.42
C PRO A 59 -6.99 11.31 -5.62
N GLY A 60 -6.94 10.57 -4.52
CA GLY A 60 -6.58 9.16 -4.51
C GLY A 60 -5.20 8.84 -5.10
N ALA A 61 -4.27 9.80 -5.17
CA ALA A 61 -2.97 9.63 -5.83
C ALA A 61 -3.07 9.25 -7.33
N LEU A 62 -4.15 9.63 -8.02
CA LEU A 62 -4.31 9.35 -9.45
C LEU A 62 -3.24 10.08 -10.26
N GLY A 63 -2.61 9.36 -11.18
CA GLY A 63 -1.48 9.84 -11.98
C GLY A 63 -0.15 9.82 -11.23
N THR A 64 -0.13 10.21 -9.95
CA THR A 64 1.10 10.25 -9.15
C THR A 64 1.58 8.85 -8.76
N LEU A 65 0.66 7.94 -8.43
CA LEU A 65 0.99 6.55 -8.16
C LEU A 65 1.63 5.91 -9.41
N GLU A 66 0.95 5.98 -10.55
CA GLU A 66 1.39 5.43 -11.83
C GLU A 66 2.74 6.01 -12.25
N ALA A 67 2.92 7.33 -12.18
CA ALA A 67 4.20 7.97 -12.48
C ALA A 67 5.33 7.53 -11.54
N SER A 68 5.07 7.45 -10.24
CA SER A 68 6.08 7.01 -9.26
C SER A 68 6.52 5.57 -9.47
N GLN A 69 5.58 4.68 -9.82
CA GLN A 69 5.85 3.27 -10.05
C GLN A 69 6.58 3.07 -11.39
N VAL A 70 6.18 3.78 -12.44
CA VAL A 70 6.92 3.78 -13.71
C VAL A 70 8.35 4.27 -13.50
N LEU A 71 8.53 5.35 -12.74
CA LEU A 71 9.84 5.90 -12.42
C LEU A 71 10.70 4.91 -11.63
N VAL A 72 10.19 4.32 -10.55
CA VAL A 72 10.99 3.38 -9.74
C VAL A 72 11.37 2.14 -10.56
N MET A 73 10.47 1.62 -11.41
CA MET A 73 10.78 0.51 -12.30
C MET A 73 11.90 0.86 -13.29
N GLN A 74 11.86 2.06 -13.88
CA GLN A 74 12.96 2.55 -14.73
C GLN A 74 14.28 2.64 -13.95
N THR A 75 14.28 3.20 -12.74
CA THR A 75 15.49 3.33 -11.93
C THR A 75 16.08 1.99 -11.50
N LEU A 76 15.23 0.98 -11.32
CA LEU A 76 15.64 -0.39 -11.01
C LEU A 76 16.07 -1.20 -12.25
N GLY A 77 16.01 -0.61 -13.44
CA GLY A 77 16.40 -1.26 -14.69
C GLY A 77 15.41 -2.33 -15.17
N VAL A 78 14.16 -2.29 -14.70
CA VAL A 78 13.11 -3.23 -15.11
C VAL A 78 12.11 -2.57 -16.08
N ASN A 79 11.30 -3.38 -16.75
CA ASN A 79 10.34 -2.87 -17.73
C ASN A 79 9.35 -1.88 -17.05
N PRO A 80 9.28 -0.61 -17.50
CA PRO A 80 8.45 0.41 -16.87
C PRO A 80 6.95 0.11 -16.93
N ALA A 81 6.49 -0.66 -17.93
CA ALA A 81 5.11 -1.08 -18.05
C ALA A 81 4.64 -1.92 -16.84
N LEU A 82 5.55 -2.62 -16.18
CA LEU A 82 5.25 -3.36 -14.95
C LEU A 82 4.90 -2.43 -13.77
N GLY A 83 5.39 -1.18 -13.79
CA GLY A 83 5.01 -0.17 -12.82
C GLY A 83 3.53 0.21 -12.95
N VAL A 84 3.04 0.35 -14.18
CA VAL A 84 1.60 0.56 -14.44
C VAL A 84 0.79 -0.67 -14.01
N GLY A 85 1.27 -1.88 -14.35
CA GLY A 85 0.63 -3.13 -13.92
C GLY A 85 0.51 -3.25 -12.40
N LEU A 86 1.57 -2.89 -11.67
CA LEU A 86 1.57 -2.87 -10.21
C LEU A 86 0.57 -1.83 -9.67
N SER A 87 0.53 -0.63 -10.25
CA SER A 87 -0.47 0.37 -9.88
C SER A 87 -1.90 -0.14 -10.06
N LEU A 88 -2.20 -0.88 -11.14
CA LEU A 88 -3.52 -1.46 -11.35
C LEU A 88 -3.87 -2.52 -10.29
N ILE A 89 -2.91 -3.34 -9.87
CA ILE A 89 -3.11 -4.31 -8.78
C ILE A 89 -3.43 -3.56 -7.47
N ILE A 90 -2.69 -2.50 -7.15
CA ILE A 90 -2.93 -1.65 -5.99
C ILE A 90 -4.34 -1.04 -6.05
N ARG A 91 -4.76 -0.56 -7.22
CA ARG A 91 -6.11 0.00 -7.42
C ARG A 91 -7.20 -1.03 -7.22
N ALA A 92 -7.05 -2.22 -7.80
CA ALA A 92 -8.01 -3.29 -7.63
C ALA A 92 -8.19 -3.65 -6.15
N ARG A 93 -7.09 -3.72 -5.39
CA ARG A 93 -7.10 -3.93 -3.94
C ARG A 93 -7.84 -2.81 -3.22
N ASP A 94 -7.46 -1.56 -3.45
CA ASP A 94 -8.03 -0.40 -2.75
C ASP A 94 -9.53 -0.25 -3.03
N LEU A 95 -9.95 -0.46 -4.28
CA LEU A 95 -11.36 -0.44 -4.66
C LEU A 95 -12.14 -1.61 -4.02
N THR A 96 -11.52 -2.79 -3.91
CA THR A 96 -12.16 -3.94 -3.26
C THR A 96 -12.41 -3.65 -1.78
N PHE A 97 -11.39 -3.22 -1.03
CA PHE A 97 -11.56 -2.91 0.39
C PHE A 97 -12.44 -1.68 0.62
N GLY A 98 -12.29 -0.64 -0.19
CA GLY A 98 -13.14 0.55 -0.13
C GLY A 98 -14.60 0.22 -0.42
N GLY A 99 -14.86 -0.59 -1.45
CA GLY A 99 -16.20 -1.06 -1.80
C GLY A 99 -16.83 -1.92 -0.72
N ILE A 100 -16.10 -2.86 -0.12
CA ILE A 100 -16.56 -3.64 1.04
C ILE A 100 -16.88 -2.73 2.22
N GLY A 101 -16.03 -1.73 2.49
CA GLY A 101 -16.26 -0.76 3.55
C GLY A 101 -17.55 0.05 3.34
N LEU A 102 -17.76 0.55 2.12
CA LEU A 102 -18.99 1.27 1.76
C LEU A 102 -20.23 0.38 1.83
N TRP A 103 -20.12 -0.88 1.41
CA TRP A 103 -21.20 -1.86 1.53
C TRP A 103 -21.60 -2.07 3.00
N PHE A 104 -20.63 -2.28 3.89
CA PHE A 104 -20.91 -2.38 5.32
C PHE A 104 -21.53 -1.09 5.86
N ALA A 105 -21.00 0.07 5.50
CA ALA A 105 -21.54 1.36 5.94
C ALA A 105 -23.02 1.54 5.53
N GLY A 106 -23.40 1.11 4.32
CA GLY A 106 -24.78 1.18 3.84
C GLY A 106 -25.74 0.17 4.50
N ILE A 107 -25.24 -0.96 5.02
CA ILE A 107 -26.07 -1.91 5.79
C ILE A 107 -26.33 -1.40 7.21
N PHE A 108 -25.37 -0.68 7.79
CA PHE A 108 -25.42 -0.19 9.17
C PHE A 108 -25.90 1.27 9.27
N GLU A 109 -26.62 1.80 8.28
CA GLU A 109 -27.30 3.10 8.43
C GLU A 109 -28.16 3.04 9.71
N PRO A 110 -27.86 3.86 10.74
CA PRO A 110 -28.78 4.04 11.83
C PRO A 110 -30.05 4.64 11.23
N GLU A 111 -31.22 4.12 11.56
CA GLU A 111 -32.48 4.81 11.29
C GLU A 111 -32.39 6.20 11.96
N VAL A 112 -32.14 7.26 11.18
CA VAL A 112 -32.21 8.66 11.63
C VAL A 112 -33.39 9.33 10.96
#